data_AF-A0A2E6KJT0-F1
#
_entry.id   AF-A0A2E6KJT0-F1
#
_cell.length_a   1.000
_cell.length_b   1.000
_cell.length_c   1.000
_cell.angle_alpha   90.00
_cell.angle_beta   90.00
_cell.angle_gamma   90.00
#
_symmetry.space_group_name_H-M   'P 1'
#
loop_
_entity.id
_entity.type
_entity.pdbx_description
1 polymer ?
#
loop_
_entity_poly.entity_id
_entity_poly.type
_entity_poly.pdbx_seq_one_letter_code
_entity_poly.pdbx_strand_id
1 'polypeptide(L)'
;MTQEIQRVTNGETIKHDGDLTITEAIEDGATIIVTDGNLTVRNGVKIGKDVHLQTIRNQSKDDKSCNVFCYSEPGNSAFISSDNVIFLNACNNDTQLFALHFVRVTFTGSNCTIKSDGDVLAGVVYDDTTISAAGSVTVNDIHKNVKINADKDIHLNSYAAKNSKLNAKRDIHVRGYLGISCTVSAGNNLYMEEVFYNRDDLVFKIGNEIHLFEDQFAVQPVRIITPKPSQKPKKRLTLS
;
A
#
# COMPACT_ATOMS: atom_id res chain seq x y z
N MET A 1 -14.25 24.67 14.99
CA MET A 1 -13.08 25.53 15.23
C MET A 1 -11.90 24.59 15.40
N THR A 2 -10.83 24.75 14.63
CA THR A 2 -9.66 23.88 14.67
C THR A 2 -8.73 24.33 15.79
N GLN A 3 -8.28 23.41 16.65
CA GLN A 3 -7.23 23.69 17.62
C GLN A 3 -5.85 23.54 16.96
N GLU A 4 -4.93 24.45 17.28
CA GLU A 4 -3.53 24.35 16.87
C GLU A 4 -2.66 24.06 18.11
N ILE A 5 -1.79 23.05 18.00
CA ILE A 5 -0.78 22.72 19.00
C ILE A 5 0.58 22.82 18.34
N GLN A 6 1.49 23.57 18.95
CA GLN A 6 2.83 23.76 18.43
C GLN A 6 3.65 22.47 18.62
N ARG A 7 3.83 22.03 19.86
CA ARG A 7 4.69 20.88 20.20
C ARG A 7 3.96 19.87 21.05
N VAL A 8 4.26 18.59 20.83
CA VAL A 8 3.84 17.48 21.69
C VAL A 8 5.09 16.85 22.29
N THR A 9 5.15 16.79 23.60
CA THR A 9 6.33 16.40 24.37
C THR A 9 6.44 14.89 24.54
N ASN A 10 7.63 14.41 24.91
CA ASN A 10 7.95 12.99 25.04
C ASN A 10 6.96 12.25 25.95
N GLY A 11 6.33 11.20 25.43
CA GLY A 11 5.34 10.39 26.14
C GLY A 11 4.01 11.11 26.44
N GLU A 12 3.82 12.34 25.94
CA GLU A 12 2.60 13.10 26.19
C GLU A 12 1.40 12.45 25.49
N THR A 13 0.25 12.46 26.19
CA THR A 13 -1.02 12.02 25.61
C THR A 13 -1.96 13.20 25.44
N ILE A 14 -2.36 13.46 24.20
CA ILE A 14 -3.34 14.49 23.84
C ILE A 14 -4.63 13.80 23.39
N LYS A 15 -5.76 14.22 23.97
CA LYS A 15 -7.10 13.84 23.54
C LYS A 15 -7.87 15.09 23.16
N HIS A 16 -8.43 15.13 21.95
CA HIS A 16 -9.12 16.31 21.42
C HIS A 16 -10.41 15.92 20.68
N ASP A 17 -11.52 16.64 20.93
CA ASP A 17 -12.77 16.53 20.16
C ASP A 17 -12.82 17.63 19.10
N GLY A 18 -12.96 17.23 17.83
CA GLY A 18 -12.91 18.14 16.68
C GLY A 18 -11.57 18.15 15.97
N ASP A 19 -11.34 19.16 15.11
CA ASP A 19 -10.14 19.20 14.27
C ASP A 19 -8.92 19.69 15.05
N LEU A 20 -7.81 18.95 14.95
CA LEU A 20 -6.53 19.27 15.57
C LEU A 20 -5.42 19.40 14.52
N THR A 21 -4.62 20.46 14.62
CA THR A 21 -3.42 20.67 13.80
C THR A 21 -2.16 20.72 14.67
N ILE A 22 -1.14 19.94 14.31
CA ILE A 22 0.21 20.00 14.90
C ILE A 22 1.15 20.73 13.95
N THR A 23 1.93 21.70 14.47
CA THR A 23 2.71 22.64 13.65
C THR A 23 4.21 22.62 13.86
N GLU A 24 4.69 22.05 14.97
CA GLU A 24 6.11 21.79 15.26
C GLU A 24 6.32 20.32 15.68
N ALA A 25 7.31 20.01 16.52
CA ALA A 25 7.71 18.64 16.80
C ALA A 25 6.68 17.82 17.60
N ILE A 26 6.56 16.54 17.24
CA ILE A 26 5.97 15.49 18.06
C ILE A 26 7.12 14.62 18.54
N GLU A 27 7.37 14.59 19.85
CA GLU A 27 8.48 13.83 20.43
C GLU A 27 8.17 12.33 20.56
N ASP A 28 9.20 11.57 20.91
CA ASP A 28 9.13 10.11 21.02
C ASP A 28 8.01 9.67 21.99
N GLY A 29 7.36 8.53 21.70
CA GLY A 29 6.35 7.92 22.55
C GLY A 29 5.04 8.72 22.72
N ALA A 30 4.88 9.87 22.04
CA ALA A 30 3.69 10.68 22.16
C ALA A 30 2.45 9.95 21.57
N THR A 31 1.29 10.20 22.18
CA THR A 31 -0.01 9.67 21.74
C THR A 31 -0.97 10.82 21.49
N ILE A 32 -1.54 10.89 20.28
CA ILE A 32 -2.52 11.91 19.90
C ILE A 32 -3.77 11.20 19.41
N ILE A 33 -4.88 11.43 20.12
CA ILE A 33 -6.19 10.86 19.81
C ILE A 33 -7.15 12.01 19.51
N VAL A 34 -7.63 12.05 18.27
CA VAL A 34 -8.65 13.00 17.83
C VAL A 34 -9.97 12.26 17.68
N THR A 35 -11.04 12.80 18.27
CA THR A 35 -12.39 12.25 18.15
C THR A 35 -13.25 13.19 17.32
N ASP A 36 -14.10 12.65 16.43
CA ASP A 36 -15.05 13.43 15.63
C ASP A 36 -14.41 14.61 14.86
N GLY A 37 -13.24 14.36 14.27
CA GLY A 37 -12.49 15.40 13.56
C GLY A 37 -11.21 14.88 12.90
N ASN A 38 -10.52 15.80 12.24
CA ASN A 38 -9.29 15.51 11.52
C ASN A 38 -8.06 15.79 12.38
N LEU A 39 -7.07 14.90 12.25
CA LEU A 39 -5.72 15.17 12.72
C LEU A 39 -4.86 15.59 11.53
N THR A 40 -4.31 16.80 11.59
CA THR A 40 -3.37 17.31 10.58
C THR A 40 -2.01 17.53 11.20
N VAL A 41 -0.98 16.86 10.68
CA VAL A 41 0.42 17.12 11.01
C VAL A 41 1.04 17.87 9.84
N ARG A 42 1.41 19.14 10.05
CA ARG A 42 1.93 20.02 8.98
C ARG A 42 3.22 19.49 8.40
N ASN A 43 3.50 19.85 7.15
CA ASN A 43 4.74 19.50 6.47
C ASN A 43 5.95 20.06 7.24
N GLY A 44 7.00 19.25 7.40
CA GLY A 44 8.22 19.62 8.11
C GLY A 44 8.19 19.42 9.62
N VAL A 45 7.05 19.04 10.21
CA VAL A 45 6.96 18.58 11.60
C VAL A 45 7.82 17.34 11.79
N LYS A 46 8.80 17.37 12.70
CA LYS A 46 9.53 16.16 13.09
C LYS A 46 8.63 15.29 13.96
N ILE A 47 8.47 14.03 13.57
CA ILE A 47 7.73 13.03 14.36
C ILE A 47 8.74 12.06 14.95
N GLY A 48 8.66 11.88 16.27
CA GLY A 48 9.51 10.98 17.04
C GLY A 48 9.24 9.51 16.75
N LYS A 49 10.01 8.65 17.40
CA LYS A 49 9.81 7.21 17.38
C LYS A 49 8.63 6.81 18.25
N ASP A 50 8.02 5.67 17.94
CA ASP A 50 6.95 5.07 18.76
C ASP A 50 5.75 6.02 19.00
N VAL A 51 5.50 6.93 18.06
CA VAL A 51 4.37 7.87 18.11
C VAL A 51 3.10 7.18 17.67
N HIS A 52 2.02 7.42 18.41
CA HIS A 52 0.67 6.95 18.08
C HIS A 52 -0.21 8.12 17.64
N LEU A 53 -0.62 8.13 16.37
CA LEU A 53 -1.61 9.06 15.83
C LEU A 53 -2.92 8.32 15.54
N GLN A 54 -4.01 8.76 16.14
CA GLN A 54 -5.31 8.09 15.99
C GLN A 54 -6.44 9.08 15.79
N THR A 55 -7.34 8.74 14.87
CA THR A 55 -8.64 9.40 14.75
C THR A 55 -9.77 8.38 14.97
N ILE A 56 -10.76 8.75 15.78
CA ILE A 56 -11.89 7.89 16.16
C ILE A 56 -13.19 8.63 15.89
N ARG A 57 -14.17 7.96 15.30
CA ARG A 57 -15.53 8.48 15.14
C ARG A 57 -16.38 8.04 16.32
N ASN A 58 -17.04 8.98 16.99
CA ASN A 58 -18.18 8.66 17.84
C ASN A 58 -19.40 8.45 16.96
N GLN A 59 -20.07 7.31 17.12
CA GLN A 59 -21.23 6.88 16.34
C GLN A 59 -22.44 7.84 16.38
N SER A 60 -22.39 8.91 17.17
CA SER A 60 -23.46 9.91 17.31
C SER A 60 -23.44 11.04 16.27
N LYS A 61 -22.42 11.14 15.40
CA LYS A 61 -22.27 12.25 14.44
C LYS A 61 -21.86 11.71 13.05
N ASP A 62 -22.85 11.28 12.27
CA ASP A 62 -22.66 10.53 11.01
C ASP A 62 -21.90 11.27 9.89
N ASP A 63 -21.75 12.60 9.98
CA ASP A 63 -21.22 13.40 8.86
C ASP A 63 -19.73 13.78 9.00
N LYS A 64 -19.03 13.32 10.04
CA LYS A 64 -17.64 13.72 10.26
C LYS A 64 -16.62 12.71 9.75
N SER A 65 -15.81 13.17 8.79
CA SER A 65 -14.61 12.47 8.37
C SER A 65 -13.55 12.55 9.47
N CYS A 66 -12.99 11.40 9.85
CA CYS A 66 -11.96 11.25 10.87
C CYS A 66 -10.69 10.82 10.15
N ASN A 67 -9.89 11.78 9.70
CA ASN A 67 -8.78 11.53 8.79
C ASN A 67 -7.45 11.88 9.45
N VAL A 68 -6.39 11.15 9.11
CA VAL A 68 -5.01 11.57 9.42
C VAL A 68 -4.37 12.10 8.14
N PHE A 69 -4.04 13.39 8.14
CA PHE A 69 -3.18 14.01 7.13
C PHE A 69 -1.82 14.27 7.75
N CYS A 70 -0.81 13.49 7.40
CA CYS A 70 0.55 13.73 7.88
C CYS A 70 1.51 13.94 6.70
N TYR A 71 1.89 15.19 6.52
CA TYR A 71 2.76 15.62 5.42
C TYR A 71 4.24 15.48 5.75
N SER A 72 4.56 15.24 7.01
CA SER A 72 5.89 14.86 7.47
C SER A 72 6.13 13.36 7.38
N GLU A 73 7.38 12.97 7.58
CA GLU A 73 7.78 11.57 7.73
C GLU A 73 7.67 11.19 9.22
N PRO A 74 6.71 10.34 9.62
CA PRO A 74 6.71 9.70 10.93
C PRO A 74 8.09 9.13 11.25
N GLY A 75 8.59 9.26 12.47
CA GLY A 75 9.80 8.55 12.89
C GLY A 75 9.61 7.03 12.80
N ASN A 76 10.69 6.28 13.02
CA ASN A 76 10.60 4.80 12.98
C ASN A 76 9.54 4.29 13.96
N SER A 77 8.86 3.21 13.58
CA SER A 77 7.89 2.50 14.43
C SER A 77 6.63 3.29 14.79
N ALA A 78 6.20 4.25 13.96
CA ALA A 78 4.95 4.96 14.20
C ALA A 78 3.73 4.04 14.02
N PHE A 79 2.69 4.25 14.82
CA PHE A 79 1.38 3.64 14.62
C PHE A 79 0.36 4.73 14.27
N ILE A 80 -0.24 4.62 13.09
CA ILE A 80 -1.20 5.59 12.59
C ILE A 80 -2.49 4.86 12.24
N SER A 81 -3.59 5.27 12.87
CA SER A 81 -4.90 4.68 12.63
C SER A 81 -6.00 5.71 12.39
N SER A 82 -6.97 5.35 11.56
CA SER A 82 -8.08 6.21 11.20
C SER A 82 -9.36 5.45 10.90
N ASP A 83 -10.47 5.93 11.46
CA ASP A 83 -11.80 5.43 11.13
C ASP A 83 -12.30 5.82 9.73
N ASN A 84 -11.50 6.58 8.97
CA ASN A 84 -11.81 6.91 7.59
C ASN A 84 -10.61 6.70 6.67
N VAL A 85 -9.75 7.71 6.56
CA VAL A 85 -8.64 7.71 5.60
C VAL A 85 -7.34 8.20 6.21
N ILE A 86 -6.24 7.65 5.69
CA ILE A 86 -4.88 8.09 5.98
C ILE A 86 -4.25 8.66 4.70
N PHE A 87 -3.70 9.86 4.79
CA PHE A 87 -2.89 10.47 3.74
C PHE A 87 -1.51 10.82 4.29
N LEU A 88 -0.48 10.13 3.77
CA LEU A 88 0.91 10.37 4.11
C LEU A 88 1.72 10.73 2.86
N ASN A 89 2.65 11.66 3.02
CA ASN A 89 3.68 11.84 1.99
C ASN A 89 4.69 10.69 2.06
N ALA A 90 5.23 10.42 3.25
CA ALA A 90 6.09 9.27 3.47
C ALA A 90 5.86 8.68 4.86
N CYS A 91 6.27 7.43 5.06
CA CYS A 91 6.47 6.83 6.38
C CYS A 91 7.82 6.14 6.47
N ASN A 92 8.45 6.21 7.65
CA ASN A 92 9.73 5.55 7.90
C ASN A 92 9.55 4.05 8.18
N ASN A 93 10.67 3.39 8.41
CA ASN A 93 10.72 1.96 8.68
C ASN A 93 9.84 1.56 9.87
N ASP A 94 9.36 0.31 9.82
CA ASP A 94 8.61 -0.33 10.90
C ASP A 94 7.27 0.37 11.22
N THR A 95 6.78 1.25 10.34
CA THR A 95 5.51 1.97 10.51
C THR A 95 4.31 1.05 10.27
N GLN A 96 3.26 1.23 11.07
CA GLN A 96 1.98 0.55 10.93
C GLN A 96 0.86 1.55 10.60
N LEU A 97 0.17 1.31 9.50
CA LEU A 97 -0.96 2.12 9.03
C LEU A 97 -2.24 1.27 9.01
N PHE A 98 -3.31 1.77 9.62
CA PHE A 98 -4.63 1.14 9.58
C PHE A 98 -5.74 2.15 9.28
N ALA A 99 -6.50 1.93 8.20
CA ALA A 99 -7.66 2.74 7.89
C ALA A 99 -8.90 1.89 7.56
N LEU A 100 -10.10 2.40 7.86
CA LEU A 100 -11.35 1.71 7.52
C LEU A 100 -11.76 1.86 6.04
N HIS A 101 -11.31 2.91 5.34
CA HIS A 101 -11.76 3.16 3.96
C HIS A 101 -10.61 3.31 2.97
N PHE A 102 -9.57 4.06 3.30
CA PHE A 102 -8.53 4.35 2.32
C PHE A 102 -7.19 4.70 2.96
N VAL A 103 -6.10 4.17 2.37
CA VAL A 103 -4.74 4.63 2.69
C VAL A 103 -4.08 5.13 1.41
N ARG A 104 -3.51 6.34 1.46
CA ARG A 104 -2.56 6.82 0.46
C ARG A 104 -1.23 7.18 1.10
N VAL A 105 -0.15 6.64 0.54
CA VAL A 105 1.22 6.94 0.96
C VAL A 105 2.13 7.08 -0.26
N THR A 106 2.89 8.16 -0.40
CA THR A 106 3.79 8.30 -1.56
C THR A 106 5.03 7.42 -1.41
N PHE A 107 5.65 7.39 -0.22
CA PHE A 107 6.83 6.58 0.07
C PHE A 107 6.68 5.77 1.36
N THR A 108 6.91 4.47 1.28
CA THR A 108 6.85 3.57 2.45
C THR A 108 8.22 3.05 2.76
N GLY A 109 8.72 3.27 3.98
CA GLY A 109 9.98 2.67 4.47
C GLY A 109 9.94 1.14 4.50
N SER A 110 11.04 0.53 4.94
CA SER A 110 11.13 -0.93 5.05
C SER A 110 10.34 -1.48 6.24
N ASN A 111 10.00 -2.78 6.20
CA ASN A 111 9.30 -3.50 7.29
C ASN A 111 7.95 -2.88 7.69
N CYS A 112 7.30 -2.11 6.82
CA CYS A 112 6.04 -1.49 7.17
C CYS A 112 4.88 -2.48 7.07
N THR A 113 3.79 -2.19 7.79
CA THR A 113 2.51 -2.87 7.62
C THR A 113 1.43 -1.86 7.29
N ILE A 114 0.79 -2.01 6.13
CA ILE A 114 -0.31 -1.16 5.69
C ILE A 114 -1.55 -2.01 5.56
N LYS A 115 -2.62 -1.64 6.27
CA LYS A 115 -3.92 -2.31 6.21
C LYS A 115 -5.03 -1.30 5.94
N SER A 116 -5.92 -1.65 5.01
CA SER A 116 -7.15 -0.89 4.72
C SER A 116 -8.34 -1.83 4.58
N ASP A 117 -9.47 -1.48 5.18
CA ASP A 117 -10.75 -2.15 4.91
C ASP A 117 -11.43 -1.62 3.62
N GLY A 118 -10.80 -0.65 2.94
CA GLY A 118 -11.08 -0.31 1.55
C GLY A 118 -9.81 -0.37 0.70
N ASP A 119 -9.52 0.67 -0.07
CA ASP A 119 -8.41 0.64 -1.04
C ASP A 119 -7.07 1.13 -0.44
N VAL A 120 -5.96 0.78 -1.09
CA VAL A 120 -4.62 1.32 -0.80
C VAL A 120 -3.98 1.85 -2.08
N LEU A 121 -3.46 3.08 -2.02
CA LEU A 121 -2.63 3.67 -3.05
C LEU A 121 -1.23 3.97 -2.50
N ALA A 122 -0.21 3.26 -2.96
CA ALA A 122 1.17 3.50 -2.57
C ALA A 122 2.02 3.92 -3.78
N GLY A 123 2.94 4.87 -3.60
CA GLY A 123 3.91 5.23 -4.65
C GLY A 123 5.04 4.21 -4.72
N VAL A 124 6.05 4.39 -3.86
CA VAL A 124 7.20 3.49 -3.71
C VAL A 124 7.10 2.74 -2.40
N VAL A 125 7.26 1.42 -2.45
CA VAL A 125 7.18 0.52 -1.31
C VAL A 125 8.53 -0.17 -1.10
N TYR A 126 9.20 0.11 0.01
CA TYR A 126 10.53 -0.46 0.29
C TYR A 126 10.47 -1.86 0.91
N ASP A 127 11.66 -2.44 1.08
CA ASP A 127 11.89 -3.85 1.39
C ASP A 127 11.05 -4.37 2.57
N ASP A 128 10.63 -5.63 2.49
CA ASP A 128 10.00 -6.38 3.58
C ASP A 128 8.65 -5.81 4.08
N THR A 129 8.04 -4.91 3.31
CA THR A 129 6.74 -4.31 3.62
C THR A 129 5.58 -5.22 3.24
N THR A 130 4.52 -5.21 4.06
CA THR A 130 3.25 -5.90 3.77
C THR A 130 2.11 -4.90 3.60
N ILE A 131 1.36 -5.02 2.50
CA ILE A 131 0.14 -4.28 2.21
C ILE A 131 -1.03 -5.26 2.16
N SER A 132 -2.13 -4.98 2.86
CA SER A 132 -3.36 -5.76 2.81
C SER A 132 -4.58 -4.84 2.69
N ALA A 133 -5.40 -5.06 1.66
CA ALA A 133 -6.59 -4.26 1.39
C ALA A 133 -7.83 -5.14 1.17
N ALA A 134 -8.95 -4.81 1.78
CA ALA A 134 -10.24 -5.42 1.42
C ALA A 134 -10.79 -4.85 0.08
N GLY A 135 -10.25 -3.72 -0.37
CA GLY A 135 -10.43 -3.17 -1.70
C GLY A 135 -9.33 -3.59 -2.67
N SER A 136 -9.00 -2.68 -3.58
CA SER A 136 -7.88 -2.80 -4.51
C SER A 136 -6.60 -2.19 -3.95
N VAL A 137 -5.45 -2.65 -4.44
CA VAL A 137 -4.14 -2.05 -4.18
C VAL A 137 -3.55 -1.51 -5.47
N THR A 138 -3.18 -0.24 -5.49
CA THR A 138 -2.43 0.37 -6.58
C THR A 138 -1.05 0.78 -6.08
N VAL A 139 0.00 0.29 -6.73
CA VAL A 139 1.40 0.56 -6.40
C VAL A 139 2.17 0.96 -7.66
N ASN A 140 3.15 1.87 -7.55
CA ASN A 140 4.04 2.16 -8.67
C ASN A 140 5.26 1.25 -8.62
N ASP A 141 6.07 1.36 -7.58
CA ASP A 141 7.31 0.60 -7.41
C ASP A 141 7.29 -0.19 -6.11
N ILE A 142 7.67 -1.46 -6.17
CA ILE A 142 7.86 -2.29 -4.98
C ILE A 142 9.28 -2.87 -4.97
N HIS A 143 9.96 -2.72 -3.85
CA HIS A 143 11.27 -3.30 -3.63
C HIS A 143 11.16 -4.79 -3.22
N LYS A 144 12.15 -5.33 -2.52
CA LYS A 144 12.35 -6.76 -2.33
C LYS A 144 11.47 -7.30 -1.22
N ASN A 145 11.06 -8.56 -1.36
CA ASN A 145 10.28 -9.28 -0.34
C ASN A 145 8.95 -8.60 0.04
N VAL A 146 8.43 -7.70 -0.80
CA VAL A 146 7.17 -7.00 -0.55
C VAL A 146 6.00 -7.96 -0.75
N LYS A 147 5.01 -7.91 0.15
CA LYS A 147 3.79 -8.73 0.08
C LYS A 147 2.58 -7.84 -0.09
N ILE A 148 1.83 -8.03 -1.17
CA ILE A 148 0.58 -7.31 -1.43
C ILE A 148 -0.55 -8.33 -1.48
N ASN A 149 -1.56 -8.12 -0.64
CA ASN A 149 -2.82 -8.86 -0.66
C ASN A 149 -3.98 -7.90 -0.92
N ALA A 150 -4.81 -8.20 -1.92
CA ALA A 150 -6.00 -7.45 -2.23
C ALA A 150 -7.21 -8.38 -2.36
N ASP A 151 -8.33 -8.00 -1.77
CA ASP A 151 -9.61 -8.73 -1.96
C ASP A 151 -10.30 -8.37 -3.27
N LYS A 152 -9.89 -7.28 -3.93
CA LYS A 152 -10.26 -6.96 -5.31
C LYS A 152 -9.04 -7.13 -6.21
N ASP A 153 -8.54 -6.02 -6.77
CA ASP A 153 -7.49 -6.03 -7.78
C ASP A 153 -6.16 -5.54 -7.24
N ILE A 154 -5.08 -5.91 -7.93
CA ILE A 154 -3.79 -5.24 -7.80
C ILE A 154 -3.43 -4.56 -9.12
N HIS A 155 -3.05 -3.28 -9.05
CA HIS A 155 -2.44 -2.55 -10.16
C HIS A 155 -0.99 -2.21 -9.78
N LEU A 156 -0.04 -2.83 -10.48
CA LEU A 156 1.39 -2.52 -10.40
C LEU A 156 1.78 -1.70 -11.64
N ASN A 157 2.22 -0.47 -11.46
CA ASN A 157 2.43 0.47 -12.58
C ASN A 157 3.89 0.62 -13.06
N SER A 158 4.86 -0.02 -12.41
CA SER A 158 6.27 0.08 -12.84
C SER A 158 7.09 -1.18 -12.57
N TYR A 159 7.49 -1.46 -11.33
CA TYR A 159 8.47 -2.51 -11.06
C TYR A 159 8.19 -3.26 -9.77
N ALA A 160 8.30 -4.59 -9.81
CA ALA A 160 8.40 -5.43 -8.64
C ALA A 160 9.78 -6.07 -8.51
N ALA A 161 10.48 -5.78 -7.42
CA ALA A 161 11.77 -6.40 -7.14
C ALA A 161 11.63 -7.86 -6.71
N LYS A 162 12.79 -8.53 -6.63
CA LYS A 162 12.88 -9.96 -6.35
C LYS A 162 12.12 -10.37 -5.09
N ASN A 163 11.65 -11.62 -5.10
CA ASN A 163 10.96 -12.30 -3.99
C ASN A 163 9.64 -11.65 -3.54
N SER A 164 9.08 -10.73 -4.32
CA SER A 164 7.84 -10.07 -3.97
C SER A 164 6.63 -10.93 -4.35
N LYS A 165 5.53 -10.76 -3.60
CA LYS A 165 4.31 -11.55 -3.72
C LYS A 165 3.13 -10.65 -3.96
N LEU A 166 2.44 -10.87 -5.08
CA LEU A 166 1.23 -10.17 -5.47
C LEU A 166 0.07 -11.17 -5.43
N ASN A 167 -0.91 -10.95 -4.56
CA ASN A 167 -2.04 -11.84 -4.38
C ASN A 167 -3.36 -11.06 -4.40
N ALA A 168 -4.12 -11.21 -5.47
CA ALA A 168 -5.43 -10.59 -5.64
C ALA A 168 -6.51 -11.67 -5.72
N LYS A 169 -7.65 -11.47 -5.05
CA LYS A 169 -8.80 -12.37 -5.20
C LYS A 169 -9.52 -12.17 -6.54
N ARG A 170 -9.36 -11.02 -7.20
CA ARG A 170 -9.92 -10.76 -8.53
C ARG A 170 -8.83 -10.69 -9.60
N ASP A 171 -8.46 -9.51 -10.07
CA ASP A 171 -7.54 -9.36 -11.20
C ASP A 171 -6.19 -8.76 -10.76
N ILE A 172 -5.14 -9.05 -11.53
CA ILE A 172 -3.85 -8.37 -11.38
C ILE A 172 -3.49 -7.73 -12.71
N HIS A 173 -3.20 -6.43 -12.68
CA HIS A 173 -2.65 -5.67 -13.78
C HIS A 173 -1.19 -5.32 -13.46
N VAL A 174 -0.28 -5.76 -14.31
CA VAL A 174 1.14 -5.40 -14.25
C VAL A 174 1.47 -4.59 -15.49
N ARG A 175 1.83 -3.33 -15.26
CA ARG A 175 2.46 -2.42 -16.21
C ARG A 175 3.93 -2.29 -15.84
N GLY A 176 4.80 -3.01 -16.52
CA GLY A 176 6.24 -3.02 -16.25
C GLY A 176 6.76 -4.34 -15.69
N TYR A 177 7.80 -4.32 -14.86
CA TYR A 177 8.68 -5.47 -14.68
C TYR A 177 8.41 -6.32 -13.42
N LEU A 178 8.54 -7.65 -13.56
CA LEU A 178 8.57 -8.60 -12.44
C LEU A 178 9.97 -9.20 -12.23
N GLY A 179 10.48 -9.05 -11.00
CA GLY A 179 11.78 -9.54 -10.57
C GLY A 179 11.82 -11.03 -10.30
N ILE A 180 13.06 -11.52 -10.20
CA ILE A 180 13.38 -12.93 -9.93
C ILE A 180 12.61 -13.44 -8.70
N SER A 181 12.09 -14.67 -8.80
CA SER A 181 11.36 -15.35 -7.72
C SER A 181 10.09 -14.61 -7.24
N CYS A 182 9.54 -13.69 -8.03
CA CYS A 182 8.21 -13.14 -7.72
C CYS A 182 7.12 -14.19 -7.88
N THR A 183 6.10 -14.11 -7.02
CA THR A 183 4.89 -14.91 -7.14
C THR A 183 3.70 -14.01 -7.41
N VAL A 184 2.92 -14.33 -8.44
CA VAL A 184 1.69 -13.61 -8.80
C VAL A 184 0.52 -14.60 -8.75
N SER A 185 -0.49 -14.26 -7.96
CA SER A 185 -1.69 -15.05 -7.74
C SER A 185 -2.92 -14.20 -7.96
N ALA A 186 -3.68 -14.46 -9.02
CA ALA A 186 -4.92 -13.76 -9.32
C ALA A 186 -6.08 -14.77 -9.32
N GLY A 187 -7.17 -14.45 -8.63
CA GLY A 187 -8.36 -15.31 -8.60
C GLY A 187 -9.05 -15.41 -9.95
N ASN A 188 -9.00 -14.35 -10.76
CA ASN A 188 -9.55 -14.31 -12.11
C ASN A 188 -8.42 -14.21 -13.13
N ASN A 189 -8.03 -12.99 -13.54
CA ASN A 189 -7.14 -12.79 -14.67
C ASN A 189 -5.84 -12.08 -14.28
N LEU A 190 -4.80 -12.32 -15.08
CA LEU A 190 -3.55 -11.55 -15.05
C LEU A 190 -3.41 -10.80 -16.37
N TYR A 191 -3.31 -9.48 -16.29
CA TYR A 191 -3.03 -8.59 -17.40
C TYR A 191 -1.58 -8.13 -17.31
N MET A 192 -0.80 -8.45 -18.34
CA MET A 192 0.60 -8.07 -18.48
C MET A 192 0.68 -7.07 -19.63
N GLU A 193 0.73 -5.79 -19.27
CA GLU A 193 0.81 -4.65 -20.16
C GLU A 193 2.27 -4.16 -20.12
N GLU A 194 3.00 -4.06 -21.23
CA GLU A 194 4.38 -3.51 -21.23
C GLU A 194 5.40 -4.25 -20.32
N VAL A 195 5.34 -5.58 -20.27
CA VAL A 195 6.10 -6.34 -19.25
C VAL A 195 7.43 -6.90 -19.74
N PHE A 196 8.50 -6.52 -19.03
CA PHE A 196 9.79 -7.19 -19.04
C PHE A 196 9.90 -8.08 -17.79
N TYR A 197 10.43 -9.29 -17.87
CA TYR A 197 10.75 -10.07 -16.67
C TYR A 197 12.14 -10.69 -16.79
N ASN A 198 12.80 -10.89 -15.65
CA ASN A 198 14.11 -11.57 -15.59
C ASN A 198 13.97 -12.98 -15.06
N ARG A 199 14.83 -13.85 -15.57
CA ARG A 199 14.47 -15.13 -16.19
C ARG A 199 14.34 -16.32 -15.23
N ASP A 200 14.39 -16.10 -13.92
CA ASP A 200 14.47 -17.20 -12.95
C ASP A 200 13.29 -17.18 -11.96
N ASP A 201 12.60 -18.32 -11.86
CA ASP A 201 11.64 -18.68 -10.80
C ASP A 201 10.36 -17.85 -10.65
N LEU A 202 9.83 -17.29 -11.74
CA LEU A 202 8.48 -16.71 -11.70
C LEU A 202 7.40 -17.79 -11.56
N VAL A 203 6.48 -17.57 -10.62
CA VAL A 203 5.33 -18.44 -10.38
C VAL A 203 4.03 -17.67 -10.60
N PHE A 204 3.24 -18.14 -11.56
CA PHE A 204 1.89 -17.62 -11.82
C PHE A 204 0.83 -18.63 -11.42
N LYS A 205 -0.12 -18.20 -10.57
CA LYS A 205 -1.30 -18.95 -10.13
C LYS A 205 -2.55 -18.19 -10.51
N ILE A 206 -3.09 -18.49 -11.69
CA ILE A 206 -4.15 -17.68 -12.29
C ILE A 206 -5.41 -18.54 -12.43
N GLY A 207 -6.53 -18.06 -11.90
CA GLY A 207 -7.78 -18.83 -11.89
C GLY A 207 -8.43 -18.97 -13.27
N ASN A 208 -8.30 -17.96 -14.12
CA ASN A 208 -8.91 -17.90 -15.45
C ASN A 208 -7.88 -17.67 -16.57
N GLU A 209 -7.63 -16.43 -16.97
CA GLU A 209 -6.85 -16.10 -18.17
C GLU A 209 -5.61 -15.23 -17.89
N ILE A 210 -4.60 -15.40 -18.74
CA ILE A 210 -3.43 -14.51 -18.81
C ILE A 210 -3.50 -13.74 -20.12
N HIS A 211 -3.60 -12.42 -20.03
CA HIS A 211 -3.60 -11.52 -21.17
C HIS A 211 -2.22 -10.88 -21.30
N LEU A 212 -1.57 -11.09 -22.44
CA LEU A 212 -0.27 -10.52 -22.77
C LEU A 212 -0.45 -9.49 -23.88
N PHE A 213 -0.05 -8.26 -23.64
CA PHE A 213 -0.13 -7.17 -24.61
C PHE A 213 1.30 -6.76 -25.01
N GLU A 214 1.61 -6.83 -26.32
CA GLU A 214 2.87 -6.53 -27.01
C GLU A 214 3.91 -7.68 -27.23
N ASP A 215 4.75 -7.50 -28.25
CA ASP A 215 5.76 -8.43 -28.82
C ASP A 215 7.03 -8.63 -27.96
N GLN A 216 6.92 -8.51 -26.63
CA GLN A 216 8.08 -8.60 -25.74
C GLN A 216 8.24 -10.00 -25.15
N PHE A 217 8.82 -10.90 -25.93
CA PHE A 217 9.12 -12.27 -25.50
C PHE A 217 10.52 -12.37 -24.90
N ALA A 218 10.64 -13.16 -23.81
CA ALA A 218 11.89 -13.83 -23.47
C ALA A 218 11.67 -15.36 -23.42
N VAL A 219 12.60 -16.03 -24.10
CA VAL A 219 12.76 -17.47 -24.31
C VAL A 219 13.06 -18.17 -22.97
N GLN A 220 12.42 -19.32 -22.67
CA GLN A 220 12.67 -20.29 -21.56
C GLN A 220 11.84 -20.11 -20.25
N PRO A 221 11.73 -21.13 -19.36
CA PRO A 221 10.44 -21.60 -18.83
C PRO A 221 9.82 -20.76 -17.71
N VAL A 222 8.57 -20.36 -17.91
CA VAL A 222 7.67 -19.82 -16.87
C VAL A 222 6.86 -20.98 -16.28
N ARG A 223 6.78 -21.09 -14.95
CA ARG A 223 5.88 -22.07 -14.31
C ARG A 223 4.49 -21.48 -14.16
N ILE A 224 3.62 -21.81 -15.12
CA ILE A 224 2.20 -21.45 -15.11
C ILE A 224 1.42 -22.58 -14.44
N ILE A 225 0.68 -22.25 -13.38
CA ILE A 225 -0.28 -23.16 -12.74
C ILE A 225 -1.67 -22.56 -12.99
N THR A 226 -2.33 -23.03 -14.05
CA THR A 226 -3.70 -22.62 -14.45
C THR A 226 -4.63 -23.83 -14.61
N PRO A 227 -5.94 -23.69 -14.35
CA PRO A 227 -6.90 -24.77 -14.60
C PRO A 227 -7.16 -25.09 -16.08
N LYS A 228 -6.84 -24.18 -17.04
CA LYS A 228 -6.80 -24.42 -18.49
C LYS A 228 -6.46 -23.11 -19.22
N PRO A 229 -5.49 -23.05 -20.15
CA PRO A 229 -5.29 -21.88 -21.00
C PRO A 229 -6.35 -21.81 -22.12
N SER A 230 -7.14 -20.74 -22.14
CA SER A 230 -8.00 -20.34 -23.26
C SER A 230 -7.18 -19.44 -24.20
N GLN A 231 -6.83 -19.94 -25.38
CA GLN A 231 -6.11 -19.16 -26.40
C GLN A 231 -7.10 -18.33 -27.23
N LYS A 232 -7.05 -16.99 -27.11
CA LYS A 232 -6.69 -15.99 -28.17
C LYS A 232 -7.28 -14.59 -27.91
N PRO A 233 -6.56 -13.52 -28.32
CA PRO A 233 -6.71 -13.02 -29.70
C PRO A 233 -5.37 -12.87 -30.47
N LYS A 234 -5.35 -13.33 -31.74
CA LYS A 234 -4.37 -13.08 -32.84
C LYS A 234 -2.87 -13.05 -32.44
N LYS A 235 -2.08 -14.11 -32.56
CA LYS A 235 -1.52 -14.71 -33.80
C LYS A 235 -1.00 -16.11 -33.46
N ARG A 236 -1.02 -17.01 -34.44
CA ARG A 236 -0.56 -18.41 -34.34
C ARG A 236 0.96 -18.44 -34.46
N LEU A 237 1.69 -18.95 -33.46
CA LEU A 237 3.10 -19.32 -33.59
C LEU A 237 3.18 -20.83 -33.83
N THR A 238 3.61 -21.20 -35.03
CA THR A 238 4.16 -22.51 -35.37
C THR A 238 5.63 -22.52 -34.96
N LEU A 239 6.05 -23.56 -34.23
CA LEU A 239 7.43 -23.83 -33.88
C LEU A 239 8.15 -24.45 -35.10
N SER A 240 9.31 -23.91 -35.45
CA SER A 240 10.33 -24.55 -36.29
C SER A 240 11.59 -24.73 -35.46
#